data_AF-A0A2A7UY21-F1
#
_entry.id   AF-A0A2A7UY21-F1
#
_cell.length_a   1.000
_cell.length_b   1.000
_cell.length_c   1.000
_cell.angle_alpha   90.00
_cell.angle_beta   90.00
_cell.angle_gamma   90.00
#
_symmetry.space_group_name_H-M   'P 1'
#
loop_
_entity.id
_entity.type
_entity.pdbx_description
1 polymer ?
#
loop_
_entity_poly.entity_id
_entity_poly.type
_entity_poly.pdbx_seq_one_letter_code
_entity_poly.pdbx_strand_id
1 'polypeptide(L)'
;MRVQDSDTQDTTTQAIDSAQSAAAQDDKIRTVTLEEPITRPSGQKIEVITIRKPMGGALRRVTLSDLLSLNTDALQTVLPRVTEPVLVKPDFDLIDPVDLVKLGTELVSFFVPKKERS
;
A
#
# COMPACT_ATOMS: atom_id res chain seq x y z
N MET A 1 -6.38 37.71 -59.72
CA MET A 1 -7.31 36.63 -59.37
C MET A 1 -6.65 35.86 -58.21
N ARG A 2 -6.72 36.34 -56.95
CA ARG A 2 -7.68 35.88 -55.88
C ARG A 2 -7.93 34.37 -55.99
N VAL A 3 -7.59 33.54 -55.00
CA VAL A 3 -8.09 33.58 -53.62
C VAL A 3 -7.28 32.69 -52.65
N GLN A 4 -7.27 33.11 -51.37
CA GLN A 4 -7.40 32.34 -50.11
C GLN A 4 -6.25 31.40 -49.69
N ASP A 5 -5.51 31.69 -48.62
CA ASP A 5 -5.87 31.76 -47.17
C ASP A 5 -5.87 30.39 -46.49
N SER A 6 -5.41 30.41 -45.23
CA SER A 6 -5.48 29.40 -44.18
C SER A 6 -4.37 28.34 -44.12
N ASP A 7 -3.76 28.05 -42.99
CA ASP A 7 -3.68 28.69 -41.68
C ASP A 7 -2.56 27.96 -40.94
N THR A 8 -1.84 28.69 -40.10
CA THR A 8 -0.91 28.13 -39.12
C THR A 8 -1.70 27.64 -37.91
N GLN A 9 -1.40 26.44 -37.44
CA GLN A 9 -1.59 25.97 -36.06
C GLN A 9 -0.32 25.18 -35.76
N ASP A 10 0.66 25.64 -34.98
CA ASP A 10 0.70 26.06 -33.58
C ASP A 10 -0.05 25.17 -32.58
N THR A 11 0.73 24.81 -31.56
CA THR A 11 0.39 24.53 -30.17
C THR A 11 -0.10 23.12 -29.80
N THR A 12 0.85 22.39 -29.20
CA THR A 12 0.79 21.81 -27.84
C THR A 12 -0.41 20.96 -27.46
N THR A 13 -0.08 19.89 -26.73
CA THR A 13 -0.85 19.31 -25.61
C THR A 13 -1.36 17.91 -25.91
N GLN A 14 -0.48 16.92 -25.71
CA GLN A 14 -0.88 15.67 -25.08
C GLN A 14 0.10 15.34 -23.93
N ALA A 15 0.21 16.30 -23.02
CA ALA A 15 0.40 16.01 -21.61
C ALA A 15 -0.90 16.51 -20.94
N ILE A 16 -1.44 15.69 -20.05
CA ILE A 16 -2.69 15.83 -19.27
C ILE A 16 -3.95 15.30 -19.98
N ASP A 17 -4.09 13.96 -19.98
CA ASP A 17 -5.40 13.36 -19.78
C ASP A 17 -5.50 12.89 -18.31
N SER A 18 -6.45 13.53 -17.63
CA SER A 18 -7.19 13.10 -16.44
C SER A 18 -6.44 12.63 -15.19
N ALA A 19 -6.19 13.63 -14.34
CA ALA A 19 -6.23 13.54 -12.88
C ALA A 19 -7.61 13.07 -12.34
N GLN A 20 -7.99 11.82 -12.61
CA GLN A 20 -9.17 11.18 -12.03
C GLN A 20 -8.89 9.71 -11.66
N SER A 21 -8.16 9.49 -10.57
CA SER A 21 -8.30 8.28 -9.75
C SER A 21 -7.95 8.52 -8.28
N ALA A 22 -8.26 9.70 -7.75
CA ALA A 22 -8.46 9.85 -6.32
C ALA A 22 -9.76 9.09 -5.97
N ALA A 23 -9.65 8.00 -5.21
CA ALA A 23 -10.71 7.07 -4.77
C ALA A 23 -11.09 5.90 -5.71
N ALA A 24 -10.21 5.46 -6.60
CA ALA A 24 -10.27 4.07 -7.05
C ALA A 24 -9.69 3.20 -5.93
N GLN A 25 -10.55 2.59 -5.11
CA GLN A 25 -10.18 1.53 -4.18
C GLN A 25 -9.59 0.37 -5.00
N ASP A 26 -8.28 0.39 -5.25
CA ASP A 26 -7.60 -0.78 -5.76
C ASP A 26 -7.71 -1.85 -4.68
N ASP A 27 -8.56 -2.85 -4.89
CA ASP A 27 -8.76 -3.99 -3.97
C ASP A 27 -7.47 -4.74 -3.62
N LYS A 28 -6.37 -4.41 -4.30
CA LYS A 28 -5.04 -4.94 -4.08
C LYS A 28 -4.20 -4.09 -3.14
N ILE A 29 -4.67 -2.93 -2.70
CA ILE A 29 -3.92 -2.00 -1.85
C ILE A 29 -4.80 -1.53 -0.68
N ARG A 30 -4.24 -1.54 0.53
CA ARG A 30 -4.86 -0.99 1.74
C ARG A 30 -3.90 0.01 2.35
N THR A 31 -4.42 1.10 2.88
CA THR A 31 -3.61 2.12 3.55
C THR A 31 -4.01 2.15 5.01
N VAL A 32 -3.02 2.04 5.89
CA VAL A 32 -3.17 2.06 7.34
C VAL A 32 -2.45 3.29 7.87
N THR A 33 -3.20 4.18 8.52
CA THR A 33 -2.63 5.28 9.30
C THR A 33 -2.31 4.76 10.70
N LEU A 34 -1.07 4.96 11.12
CA LEU A 34 -0.60 4.60 12.45
C LEU A 34 -1.16 5.58 13.48
N GLU A 35 -1.59 5.07 14.62
CA GLU A 35 -1.90 5.92 15.78
C GLU A 35 -0.62 6.47 16.39
N GLU A 36 0.42 5.64 16.49
CA GLU A 36 1.74 6.03 16.96
C GLU A 36 2.76 6.01 15.82
N PRO A 37 3.19 7.19 15.33
CA PRO A 37 4.16 7.26 14.24
C PRO A 37 5.52 6.68 14.64
N ILE A 38 6.04 5.79 13.80
CA ILE A 38 7.37 5.23 13.99
C ILE A 38 8.41 6.26 13.55
N THR A 39 9.32 6.64 14.45
CA THR A 39 10.45 7.51 14.13
C THR A 39 11.73 6.68 14.07
N ARG A 40 12.26 6.49 12.86
CA ARG A 40 13.51 5.76 12.67
C ARG A 40 14.70 6.56 13.19
N PRO A 41 15.82 5.89 13.55
CA PRO A 41 17.07 6.57 13.93
C PRO A 41 17.62 7.51 12.85
N SER A 42 17.26 7.30 11.58
CA SER A 42 17.60 8.19 10.46
C SER A 42 16.79 9.50 10.43
N GLY A 43 15.82 9.69 11.33
CA GLY A 43 14.90 10.83 11.36
C GLY A 43 13.67 10.67 10.47
N GLN A 44 13.50 9.54 9.78
CA GLN A 44 12.31 9.27 8.98
C GLN A 44 11.13 8.95 9.90
N LYS A 45 10.05 9.74 9.77
CA LYS A 45 8.76 9.50 10.43
C LYS A 45 7.82 8.72 9.50
N ILE A 46 7.26 7.64 10.00
CA ILE A 46 6.27 6.82 9.29
C ILE A 46 4.95 7.00 10.01
N GLU A 47 3.99 7.64 9.34
CA GLU A 47 2.62 7.84 9.85
C GLU A 47 1.62 6.99 9.07
N VAL A 48 1.95 6.63 7.83
CA VAL A 48 1.08 5.93 6.92
C VAL A 48 1.85 4.78 6.28
N ILE A 49 1.25 3.60 6.33
CA ILE A 49 1.77 2.38 5.73
C ILE A 49 0.78 1.91 4.68
N THR A 50 1.27 1.66 3.48
CA THR A 50 0.49 1.07 2.41
C THR A 50 0.81 -0.42 2.31
N ILE A 51 -0.19 -1.28 2.46
CA ILE A 51 -0.10 -2.74 2.34
C ILE A 51 -0.60 -3.16 0.97
N ARG A 52 0.20 -3.91 0.23
CA ARG A 52 -0.17 -4.54 -1.04
C ARG A 52 -0.67 -5.97 -0.81
N LYS A 53 -1.54 -6.44 -1.69
CA LYS A 53 -2.08 -7.80 -1.63
C LYS A 53 -0.93 -8.82 -1.67
N PRO A 54 -0.79 -9.69 -0.66
CA PRO A 54 0.27 -10.68 -0.64
C PRO A 54 0.06 -11.70 -1.77
N MET A 55 1.09 -11.87 -2.60
CA MET A 55 1.16 -12.96 -3.58
C MET A 55 1.99 -14.12 -3.02
N GLY A 56 1.96 -15.29 -3.67
CA GLY A 56 2.64 -16.50 -3.16
C GLY A 56 4.13 -16.33 -2.83
N GLY A 57 4.82 -15.39 -3.48
CA GLY A 57 6.21 -15.04 -3.15
C GLY A 57 6.39 -14.37 -1.77
N ALA A 58 5.42 -13.57 -1.34
CA ALA A 58 5.45 -12.88 -0.04
C ALA A 58 5.26 -13.85 1.13
N LEU A 59 4.52 -14.95 0.90
CA LEU A 59 4.17 -15.95 1.91
C LEU A 59 5.23 -17.06 2.08
N ARG A 60 6.40 -16.92 1.44
CA ARG A 60 7.47 -17.91 1.57
C ARG A 60 7.92 -18.02 3.03
N ARG A 61 7.99 -19.27 3.51
CA ARG A 61 8.44 -19.66 4.87
C ARG A 61 7.51 -19.23 6.01
N VAL A 62 6.25 -18.93 5.71
CA VAL A 62 5.20 -18.71 6.71
C VAL A 62 4.00 -19.61 6.40
N THR A 63 3.27 -20.03 7.44
CA THR A 63 2.00 -20.75 7.23
C THR A 63 0.84 -19.76 7.20
N LEU A 64 -0.25 -20.13 6.50
CA LEU A 64 -1.45 -19.29 6.48
C LEU A 64 -2.13 -19.21 7.84
N SER A 65 -2.09 -20.30 8.63
CA SER A 65 -2.62 -20.33 10.00
C SER A 65 -1.92 -19.33 10.91
N ASP A 66 -0.60 -19.14 10.76
CA ASP A 66 0.15 -18.17 11.55
C ASP A 66 -0.30 -16.74 11.25
N LEU A 67 -0.58 -16.42 9.98
CA LEU A 67 -1.09 -15.12 9.59
C LEU A 67 -2.52 -14.88 10.09
N LEU A 68 -3.39 -15.89 9.99
CA LEU A 68 -4.76 -15.81 10.50
C LEU A 68 -4.81 -15.66 12.03
N SER A 69 -3.80 -16.19 12.73
CA SER A 69 -3.67 -16.08 14.19
C SER A 69 -2.90 -14.82 14.61
N LEU A 70 -2.56 -13.93 13.66
CA LEU A 70 -1.76 -12.71 13.89
C LEU A 70 -0.43 -12.98 14.61
N ASN A 71 0.24 -14.08 14.29
CA ASN A 71 1.54 -14.42 14.85
C ASN A 71 2.58 -13.34 14.50
N THR A 72 3.26 -12.80 15.51
CA THR A 72 4.22 -11.69 15.37
C THR A 72 5.41 -12.03 14.46
N ASP A 73 5.94 -13.25 14.54
CA ASP A 73 7.08 -13.68 13.71
C ASP A 73 6.69 -13.82 12.23
N ALA A 74 5.48 -14.31 11.98
CA ALA A 74 4.92 -14.41 10.64
C ALA A 74 4.65 -13.01 10.06
N LEU A 75 4.05 -12.10 10.84
CA LEU A 75 3.84 -10.71 10.46
C LEU A 75 5.16 -9.99 10.17
N GLN A 76 6.17 -10.14 11.04
CA GLN A 76 7.50 -9.57 10.84
C GLN A 76 8.19 -10.10 9.58
N THR A 77 7.87 -11.32 9.15
CA THR A 77 8.42 -11.91 7.92
C THR A 77 7.71 -11.42 6.66
N VAL A 78 6.39 -11.22 6.72
CA VAL A 78 5.56 -10.88 5.54
C VAL A 78 5.42 -9.40 5.33
N LEU A 79 5.13 -8.61 6.37
CA LEU A 79 4.87 -7.18 6.27
C LEU A 79 5.97 -6.42 5.49
N PRO A 80 7.28 -6.64 5.74
CA PRO A 80 8.34 -5.96 4.97
C PRO A 80 8.29 -6.19 3.45
N ARG A 81 7.66 -7.29 3.02
CA ARG A 81 7.57 -7.68 1.60
C ARG A 81 6.38 -7.06 0.88
N VAL A 82 5.40 -6.57 1.64
CA VAL A 82 4.13 -6.07 1.11
C VAL A 82 3.82 -4.65 1.54
N THR A 83 4.60 -4.07 2.45
CA THR A 83 4.43 -2.70 2.93
C THR A 83 5.29 -1.70 2.18
N GLU A 84 4.75 -0.49 2.01
CA GLU A 84 5.46 0.71 1.59
C GLU A 84 5.15 1.82 2.63
N PRO A 85 6.15 2.35 3.36
CA PRO A 85 7.57 2.00 3.31
C PRO A 85 7.85 0.57 3.81
N VAL A 86 8.97 -0.01 3.37
CA VAL A 86 9.44 -1.32 3.82
C VAL A 86 9.72 -1.27 5.32
N LEU A 87 9.03 -2.09 6.11
CA LEU A 87 9.29 -2.22 7.54
C LEU A 87 10.54 -3.06 7.78
N VAL A 88 11.51 -2.53 8.53
CA VAL A 88 12.72 -3.26 8.94
C VAL A 88 12.57 -3.76 10.37
N LYS A 89 13.39 -4.74 10.79
CA LYS A 89 13.30 -5.33 12.14
C LYS A 89 13.20 -4.29 13.28
N PRO A 90 14.02 -3.23 13.33
CA PRO A 90 13.90 -2.21 14.37
C PRO A 90 12.56 -1.49 14.40
N ASP A 91 11.84 -1.39 13.28
CA ASP A 91 10.53 -0.76 13.25
C ASP A 91 9.50 -1.58 14.03
N PHE A 92 9.65 -2.92 14.07
CA PHE A 92 8.77 -3.81 14.83
C PHE A 92 9.03 -3.75 16.34
N ASP A 93 10.22 -3.34 16.75
CA ASP A 93 10.52 -3.13 18.17
C ASP A 93 9.97 -1.78 18.67
N LEU A 94 9.68 -0.86 17.75
CA LEU A 94 9.18 0.49 18.01
C LEU A 94 7.68 0.65 17.75
N ILE A 95 7.04 -0.32 17.10
CA ILE A 95 5.62 -0.24 16.76
C ILE A 95 4.76 -0.49 17.99
N ASP A 96 3.70 0.29 18.14
CA ASP A 96 2.71 0.04 19.17
C ASP A 96 1.93 -1.26 18.87
N PRO A 97 1.61 -2.09 19.88
CA PRO A 97 0.84 -3.31 19.67
C PRO A 97 -0.51 -3.10 18.99
N VAL A 98 -1.19 -1.97 19.22
CA VAL A 98 -2.46 -1.66 18.57
C VAL A 98 -2.27 -1.50 17.07
N ASP A 99 -1.22 -0.79 16.66
CA ASP A 99 -0.90 -0.58 15.25
C ASP A 99 -0.42 -1.88 14.58
N LEU A 100 0.32 -2.73 15.28
CA LEU A 100 0.69 -4.05 14.76
C LEU A 100 -0.55 -4.92 14.49
N VAL A 101 -1.53 -4.91 15.40
CA VAL A 101 -2.80 -5.63 15.21
C VAL A 101 -3.57 -5.07 14.01
N LYS A 102 -3.62 -3.74 13.82
CA LYS A 102 -4.25 -3.13 12.63
C LYS A 102 -3.58 -3.59 11.34
N LEU A 103 -2.25 -3.53 11.27
CA LEU A 103 -1.50 -3.98 10.09
C LEU A 103 -1.74 -5.45 9.78
N GLY A 104 -1.73 -6.29 10.82
CA GLY A 104 -2.01 -7.72 10.67
C GLY A 104 -3.45 -8.00 10.23
N THR A 105 -4.42 -7.30 10.81
CA THR A 105 -5.84 -7.43 10.44
C THR A 105 -6.05 -7.03 8.98
N GLU A 106 -5.44 -5.95 8.53
CA GLU A 106 -5.55 -5.55 7.12
C GLU A 106 -4.81 -6.44 6.14
N LEU A 107 -3.69 -7.03 6.57
CA LEU A 107 -3.05 -8.07 5.79
C LEU A 107 -3.98 -9.29 5.61
N VAL A 108 -4.65 -9.71 6.69
CA VAL A 108 -5.57 -10.85 6.68
C VAL A 108 -6.85 -10.55 5.90
N SER A 109 -7.30 -9.29 5.87
CA SER A 109 -8.50 -8.87 5.14
C SER A 109 -8.42 -9.16 3.63
N PHE A 110 -7.21 -9.26 3.06
CA PHE A 110 -6.97 -9.69 1.68
C PHE A 110 -7.29 -11.16 1.39
N PHE A 111 -7.30 -12.02 2.41
CA PHE A 111 -7.61 -13.44 2.26
C PHE A 111 -9.12 -13.72 2.26
N VAL A 112 -9.93 -12.78 2.74
CA VAL A 112 -11.39 -12.89 2.70
C VAL A 112 -11.89 -12.73 1.26
N PRO A 113 -12.67 -13.67 0.71
CA PRO A 113 -13.27 -13.55 -0.62
C PRO A 113 -14.10 -12.27 -0.74
N LYS A 114 -14.09 -11.64 -1.92
CA LYS A 114 -14.87 -10.41 -2.14
C LYS A 114 -16.37 -10.58 -1.84
N LYS A 115 -16.90 -11.79 -2.02
CA LYS A 115 -18.31 -12.12 -1.77
C LYS A 115 -18.68 -12.17 -0.29
N GLU A 116 -17.70 -12.26 0.60
CA GLU A 116 -17.89 -12.39 2.05
C GLU A 116 -17.59 -11.09 2.81
N ARG A 117 -17.02 -10.07 2.15
CA ARG A 117 -17.00 -8.69 2.65
C ARG A 117 -18.35 -8.04 2.33
N SER A 118 -19.34 -8.20 3.22
CA SER A 118 -20.65 -7.52 3.15
C SER A 118 -20.62 -6.18 3.87
#